data_AF-A0A5N5SLS5-F1
#
_entry.id   AF-A0A5N5SLS5-F1
#
_cell.length_a   1.000
_cell.length_b   1.000
_cell.length_c   1.000
_cell.angle_alpha   90.00
_cell.angle_beta   90.00
_cell.angle_gamma   90.00
#
_symmetry.space_group_name_H-M   'P 1'
#
loop_
_entity.id
_entity.type
_entity.pdbx_description
1 polymer ?
#
loop_
_entity_poly.entity_id
_entity_poly.type
_entity_poly.pdbx_seq_one_letter_code
_entity_poly.pdbx_strand_id
1 'polypeptide(L)'
;WKKAQRKCGKRCPEETRELCGEELFQKSLQIMKTFAVAGNSDITPVLIAMEEALTQKYPQRRYQVMGPAYKTRIFIYTHFPEWVYEWIYGTYLQK
;
A
#
# COMPACT_ATOMS: atom_id res chain seq x y z
N TRP A 1 1.78 -3.67 -23.76
CA TRP A 1 1.36 -2.80 -22.65
C TRP A 1 0.41 -1.67 -23.04
N LYS A 2 0.77 -0.72 -23.93
CA LYS A 2 -0.17 0.37 -24.34
C LYS A 2 -1.53 -0.10 -24.89
N LYS A 3 -1.54 -1.20 -25.68
CA LYS A 3 -2.78 -1.85 -26.16
C LYS A 3 -3.63 -2.42 -25.01
N ALA A 4 -2.99 -3.01 -24.00
CA ALA A 4 -3.69 -3.56 -22.83
C ALA A 4 -4.24 -2.44 -21.93
N GLN A 5 -3.52 -1.35 -21.75
CA GLN A 5 -4.00 -0.16 -21.03
C GLN A 5 -5.23 0.46 -21.70
N ARG A 6 -5.19 0.64 -23.03
CA ARG A 6 -6.36 1.11 -23.80
C ARG A 6 -7.54 0.15 -23.71
N LYS A 7 -7.28 -1.16 -23.70
CA LYS A 7 -8.32 -2.19 -23.53
C LYS A 7 -8.92 -2.17 -22.12
N CYS A 8 -8.11 -1.96 -21.09
CA CYS A 8 -8.54 -1.88 -19.69
C CYS A 8 -9.39 -0.63 -19.47
N GLY A 9 -8.93 0.54 -19.95
CA GLY A 9 -9.70 1.78 -19.90
C GLY A 9 -11.05 1.62 -20.60
N LYS A 10 -11.08 1.08 -21.82
CA LYS A 10 -12.33 0.82 -22.56
C LYS A 10 -13.27 -0.20 -21.91
N ARG A 11 -12.77 -1.02 -20.97
CA ARG A 11 -13.57 -2.03 -20.26
C ARG A 11 -14.18 -1.49 -18.98
N CYS A 12 -13.68 -0.38 -18.45
CA CYS A 12 -14.29 0.30 -17.32
C CYS A 12 -15.62 0.95 -17.74
N PRO A 13 -16.65 0.94 -16.87
CA PRO A 13 -17.90 1.66 -17.12
C PRO A 13 -17.64 3.14 -17.37
N GLU A 14 -18.42 3.77 -18.25
CA GLU A 14 -18.28 5.20 -18.62
C GLU A 14 -18.30 6.09 -17.36
N GLU A 15 -19.22 5.83 -16.43
CA GLU A 15 -19.35 6.53 -15.14
C GLU A 15 -18.06 6.49 -14.31
N THR A 16 -17.37 5.35 -14.27
CA THR A 16 -16.12 5.21 -13.52
C THR A 16 -14.95 5.91 -14.20
N ARG A 17 -14.99 6.07 -15.53
CA ARG A 17 -13.95 6.74 -16.31
C ARG A 17 -14.07 8.26 -16.19
N GLU A 18 -15.29 8.76 -16.15
CA GLU A 18 -15.58 10.19 -15.93
C GLU A 18 -15.23 10.61 -14.49
N LEU A 19 -15.62 9.82 -13.48
CA LEU A 19 -15.31 10.11 -12.08
C LEU A 19 -13.83 9.98 -11.73
N CYS A 20 -13.15 8.97 -12.28
CA CYS A 20 -11.76 8.70 -11.94
C CYS A 20 -10.79 9.59 -12.75
N GLY A 21 -11.23 10.23 -13.83
CA GLY A 21 -10.39 11.11 -14.65
C GLY A 21 -9.24 10.39 -15.36
N GLU A 22 -9.01 10.70 -16.64
CA GLU A 22 -7.96 10.03 -17.43
C GLU A 22 -6.56 10.25 -16.82
N GLU A 23 -6.30 11.40 -16.20
CA GLU A 23 -5.02 11.71 -15.58
C GLU A 23 -4.71 10.86 -14.34
N LEU A 24 -5.68 10.65 -13.44
CA LEU A 24 -5.47 9.82 -12.25
C LEU A 24 -5.34 8.34 -12.64
N PHE A 25 -6.06 7.93 -13.68
CA PHE A 25 -5.90 6.59 -14.25
C PHE A 25 -4.49 6.38 -14.82
N GLN A 26 -3.96 7.34 -15.58
CA GLN A 26 -2.58 7.24 -16.09
C GLN A 26 -1.54 7.26 -14.96
N LYS A 27 -1.74 8.08 -13.92
CA LYS A 27 -0.87 8.09 -12.72
C LYS A 27 -0.87 6.75 -12.00
N SER A 28 -2.04 6.17 -11.74
CA SER A 28 -2.14 4.85 -11.08
C SER A 28 -1.50 3.74 -11.92
N LEU A 29 -1.65 3.78 -13.25
CA LEU A 29 -0.97 2.86 -14.16
C LEU A 29 0.56 3.03 -14.13
N GLN A 30 1.06 4.25 -14.01
CA GLN A 30 2.51 4.50 -13.88
C GLN A 30 3.04 3.92 -12.57
N ILE A 31 2.34 4.12 -11.45
CA ILE A 31 2.68 3.53 -10.16
C ILE A 31 2.65 1.99 -10.25
N MET A 32 1.61 1.42 -10.84
CA MET A 32 1.53 -0.03 -11.03
C MET A 32 2.71 -0.55 -11.87
N LYS A 33 3.11 0.21 -12.90
CA LYS A 33 4.24 -0.14 -13.76
C LYS A 33 5.57 -0.08 -13.01
N THR A 34 5.80 0.92 -12.16
CA THR A 34 7.02 0.99 -11.36
C THR A 34 7.12 -0.20 -10.43
N PHE A 35 6.04 -0.57 -9.75
CA PHE A 35 6.02 -1.77 -8.91
C PHE A 35 6.21 -3.07 -9.71
N ALA A 36 5.61 -3.19 -10.90
CA ALA A 36 5.73 -4.40 -11.73
C ALA A 36 7.13 -4.58 -12.34
N VAL A 37 7.85 -3.49 -12.61
CA VAL A 37 9.17 -3.53 -13.25
C VAL A 37 10.30 -3.56 -12.23
N ALA A 38 10.23 -2.71 -11.20
CA ALA A 38 11.26 -2.66 -10.17
C ALA A 38 11.11 -3.78 -9.15
N GLY A 39 9.88 -4.26 -8.92
CA GLY A 39 9.57 -5.16 -7.81
C GLY A 39 9.92 -4.53 -6.45
N ASN A 40 9.56 -5.21 -5.37
CA ASN A 40 10.27 -5.02 -4.11
C ASN A 40 11.30 -6.14 -4.03
N SER A 41 12.58 -5.82 -4.25
CA SER A 41 13.65 -6.83 -4.24
C SER A 41 13.92 -7.38 -2.84
N ASP A 42 13.49 -6.67 -1.80
CA ASP A 42 13.68 -7.09 -0.43
C ASP A 42 12.54 -8.01 0.04
N ILE A 43 12.85 -9.30 0.17
CA ILE A 43 11.92 -10.36 0.64
C ILE A 43 12.04 -10.57 2.16
N THR A 44 13.05 -9.96 2.81
CA THR A 44 13.28 -10.02 4.26
C THR A 44 12.02 -9.84 5.11
N PRO A 45 11.12 -8.85 4.86
CA PRO A 45 9.91 -8.70 5.67
C PRO A 45 8.95 -9.90 5.58
N VAL A 46 8.96 -10.65 4.48
CA VAL A 46 8.16 -11.86 4.32
C VAL A 46 8.73 -13.00 5.17
N LEU A 47 10.05 -13.17 5.15
CA LEU A 47 10.74 -14.19 5.94
C LEU A 47 10.54 -13.97 7.44
N ILE A 48 10.70 -12.72 7.90
CA ILE A 48 10.47 -12.36 9.31
C ILE A 48 9.02 -12.66 9.72
N ALA A 49 8.03 -12.31 8.89
CA ALA A 49 6.64 -12.59 9.22
C ALA A 49 6.34 -14.10 9.28
N MET A 50 6.99 -14.91 8.42
CA MET A 50 6.89 -16.36 8.47
C MET A 50 7.55 -16.94 9.73
N GLU A 51 8.73 -16.44 10.09
CA GLU A 51 9.43 -16.83 11.32
C GLU A 51 8.60 -16.49 12.56
N GLU A 52 8.04 -15.27 12.62
CA GLU A 52 7.15 -14.84 13.71
C GLU A 52 5.91 -15.72 13.81
N ALA A 53 5.32 -16.13 12.68
CA ALA A 53 4.16 -17.00 12.66
C ALA A 53 4.45 -18.40 13.23
N LEU A 54 5.68 -18.89 13.09
CA LEU A 54 6.10 -20.21 13.58
C LEU A 54 6.64 -20.17 15.02
N THR A 55 7.24 -19.06 15.45
CA THR A 55 7.96 -18.95 16.73
C THR A 55 7.15 -18.29 17.85
N GLN A 56 6.10 -17.51 17.54
CA GLN A 56 5.33 -16.81 18.56
C GLN A 56 4.51 -17.77 19.42
N LYS A 57 4.63 -17.59 20.75
CA LYS A 57 3.83 -18.33 21.75
C LYS A 57 2.32 -18.15 21.59
N TYR A 58 1.89 -16.98 21.09
CA TYR A 58 0.48 -16.67 20.82
C TYR A 58 0.34 -16.22 19.36
N PRO A 59 -0.01 -17.12 18.44
CA PRO A 59 -0.06 -16.80 17.02
C PRO A 59 -1.20 -15.83 16.69
N GLN A 60 -0.94 -14.92 15.75
CA GLN A 60 -1.93 -13.95 15.26
C GLN A 60 -2.72 -14.53 14.09
N ARG A 61 -4.01 -14.18 13.97
CA ARG A 61 -4.84 -14.63 12.83
C ARG A 61 -4.40 -14.02 11.50
N ARG A 62 -3.73 -12.87 11.51
CA ARG A 62 -3.24 -12.17 10.31
C ARG A 62 -1.88 -11.52 10.59
N TYR A 63 -0.87 -11.92 9.83
CA TYR A 63 0.46 -11.29 9.84
C TYR A 63 0.56 -10.26 8.72
N GLN A 64 1.12 -9.09 9.04
CA GLN A 64 1.35 -8.02 8.08
C GLN A 64 2.84 -8.02 7.71
N VAL A 65 3.15 -8.34 6.46
CA VAL A 65 4.50 -8.35 5.86
C VAL A 65 4.99 -6.93 5.59
N MET A 66 5.14 -6.15 6.65
CA MET A 66 5.54 -4.75 6.60
C MET A 66 6.58 -4.48 7.67
N GLY A 67 7.44 -3.48 7.45
CA GLY A 67 8.42 -3.07 8.46
C GLY A 67 7.75 -2.62 9.77
N PRO A 68 8.40 -2.82 10.93
CA PRO A 68 7.79 -2.56 12.24
C PRO A 68 7.33 -1.11 12.41
N ALA A 69 8.10 -0.14 11.90
CA ALA A 69 7.71 1.28 11.93
C ALA A 69 6.41 1.56 11.16
N TYR A 70 6.24 0.90 10.00
CA TYR A 70 5.04 1.07 9.18
C TYR A 70 3.83 0.34 9.79
N LYS A 71 4.06 -0.81 10.43
CA LYS A 71 3.03 -1.51 11.21
C LYS A 71 2.48 -0.65 12.34
N THR A 72 3.36 -0.01 13.13
CA THR A 72 2.94 0.92 14.19
C THR A 72 2.18 2.12 13.64
N ARG A 73 2.64 2.67 12.51
CA ARG A 73 1.96 3.78 11.82
C ARG A 73 0.53 3.42 11.42
N ILE A 74 0.34 2.26 10.79
CA ILE A 74 -1.00 1.77 10.41
C ILE A 74 -1.84 1.57 11.65
N PHE A 75 -1.30 0.94 12.69
CA PHE A 75 -2.03 0.70 13.94
C PHE A 75 -2.54 2.01 14.56
N ILE A 76 -1.70 3.04 14.60
CA ILE A 76 -2.08 4.37 15.08
C ILE A 76 -3.21 4.92 14.20
N TYR A 77 -3.04 4.89 12.89
CA TYR A 77 -4.04 5.41 11.96
C TYR A 77 -5.39 4.67 12.04
N THR A 78 -5.40 3.36 12.25
CA THR A 78 -6.64 2.56 12.29
C THR A 78 -7.41 2.65 13.60
N HIS A 79 -6.71 2.92 14.70
CA HIS A 79 -7.32 2.90 16.04
C HIS A 79 -7.46 4.28 16.67
N PHE A 80 -6.64 5.25 16.26
CA PHE A 80 -6.70 6.59 16.78
C PHE A 80 -7.36 7.54 15.78
N PRO A 81 -8.00 8.61 16.25
CA PRO A 81 -8.62 9.58 15.36
C PRO A 81 -7.54 10.44 14.67
N GLU A 82 -7.88 11.00 13.52
CA GLU A 82 -6.92 11.59 12.56
C GLU A 82 -5.99 12.66 13.17
N TRP A 83 -6.49 13.49 14.09
CA TRP A 83 -5.70 14.51 14.79
C TRP A 83 -4.49 13.95 15.57
N VAL A 84 -4.60 12.74 16.15
CA VAL A 84 -3.48 12.10 16.87
C VAL A 84 -2.40 11.69 15.88
N TYR A 85 -2.82 11.16 14.73
CA TYR A 85 -1.89 10.76 13.69
C TYR A 85 -1.17 11.97 13.06
N GLU A 86 -1.90 13.06 12.79
CA GLU A 86 -1.30 14.31 12.32
C GLU A 86 -0.36 14.95 13.35
N TRP A 87 -0.68 14.87 14.64
CA TRP A 87 0.23 15.35 15.68
C TRP A 87 1.51 14.51 15.79
N ILE A 88 1.44 13.19 15.60
CA ILE A 88 2.64 12.33 15.68
C ILE A 88 3.49 12.46 14.41
N TYR A 89 2.87 12.43 13.23
CA TYR A 89 3.58 12.31 11.95
C TYR A 89 3.66 13.62 11.16
N GLY A 90 2.74 14.56 11.39
CA GLY A 90 2.72 15.86 10.71
C GLY A 90 3.71 16.86 11.30
N THR A 91 3.89 16.91 12.62
CA THR A 91 4.81 17.88 13.24
C THR A 91 6.25 17.40 13.43
N TYR A 92 6.50 16.09 13.54
CA TYR A 92 7.82 15.55 13.89
C TYR A 92 8.69 15.08 12.71
N LEU A 93 8.10 14.85 11.53
CA LEU A 93 8.79 14.23 10.37
C LEU A 93 8.99 15.19 9.18
N GLN A 94 8.58 16.46 9.33
CA GLN A 94 8.71 17.52 8.33
C GLN A 94 9.82 18.54 8.66
N LYS A 95 10.63 18.28 9.71
CA LYS A 95 11.87 19.01 10.03
C LYS A 95 13.10 18.19 9.66
#